data_AF-W6ZE41-F1
#
_entry.id   AF-W6ZE41-F1
#
_cell.length_a   1.000
_cell.length_b   1.000
_cell.length_c   1.000
_cell.angle_alpha   90.00
_cell.angle_beta   90.00
_cell.angle_gamma   90.00
#
_symmetry.space_group_name_H-M   'P 1'
#
loop_
_entity.id
_entity.type
_entity.pdbx_description
1 polymer ?
#
loop_
_entity_poly.entity_id
_entity_poly.type
_entity_poly.pdbx_seq_one_letter_code
_entity_poly.pdbx_strand_id
1 'polypeptide(L)'
;MCHIQLHCPSTSKTLDNFVIGAYQKPEQVLQGVRLALDLKFAALYTVDAKPISDPSKTLQDNERVLVAASATETMLPDAAYGYAMYAGEEGEDVDIDVEGYGMDWQDLIDREKAAHILSLVETKPSTRNKLRITRECGAVREDLAAITQQELDTTPASTTDSETLIEERWDINLDAFLKQNTKHVAALATKSHLTSSSLSPSTVSALAVFSSMTLGQPRLASEVLSEAFVMRLDKEEGEAKDPVLREDDVKNAVEIVYERAGVVPAKLTKAKTGKTKDRKRAKGKGKNGGGSAGL
;
A
#
# COMPACT_ATOMS: atom_id res chain seq x y z
N MET A 1 33.47 -0.81 -2.96
CA MET A 1 32.27 -0.51 -3.77
C MET A 1 31.08 -0.81 -2.89
N CYS A 2 30.05 0.02 -2.96
CA CYS A 2 28.83 -0.08 -2.16
C CYS A 2 27.63 -0.13 -3.12
N HIS A 3 26.76 -1.11 -2.98
CA HIS A 3 25.53 -1.30 -3.74
C HIS A 3 24.39 -0.78 -2.89
N ILE A 4 23.57 0.11 -3.44
CA ILE A 4 22.43 0.67 -2.73
C ILE A 4 21.18 0.57 -3.61
N GLN A 5 20.02 0.66 -2.96
CA GLN A 5 18.75 0.85 -3.63
C GLN A 5 18.39 2.33 -3.59
N LEU A 6 18.17 2.95 -4.75
CA LEU A 6 17.69 4.33 -4.85
C LEU A 6 16.18 4.32 -5.00
N HIS A 7 15.49 5.11 -4.18
CA HIS A 7 14.04 5.29 -4.30
C HIS A 7 13.71 6.78 -4.39
N CYS A 8 12.98 7.17 -5.43
CA CYS A 8 12.51 8.54 -5.63
C CYS A 8 11.00 8.60 -5.39
N PRO A 9 10.54 9.13 -4.23
CA PRO A 9 9.12 9.14 -3.89
C PRO A 9 8.26 9.93 -4.87
N SER A 10 8.73 11.08 -5.35
CA SER A 10 7.97 11.96 -6.25
C SER A 10 7.71 11.38 -7.63
N THR A 11 8.52 10.42 -8.08
CA THR A 11 8.35 9.74 -9.38
C THR A 11 7.98 8.26 -9.25
N SER A 12 7.86 7.76 -8.02
CA SER A 12 7.70 6.33 -7.68
C SER A 12 8.75 5.41 -8.34
N LYS A 13 9.88 5.95 -8.81
CA LYS A 13 10.95 5.17 -9.44
C LYS A 13 11.86 4.57 -8.37
N THR A 14 12.14 3.28 -8.50
CA THR A 14 13.12 2.57 -7.68
C THR A 14 14.16 1.96 -8.58
N LEU A 15 15.44 2.10 -8.22
CA LEU A 15 16.56 1.50 -8.90
C LEU A 15 17.33 0.63 -7.92
N ASP A 16 17.38 -0.67 -8.21
CA ASP A 16 18.13 -1.63 -7.42
C ASP A 16 19.60 -1.67 -7.85
N ASN A 17 20.48 -2.04 -6.92
CA ASN A 17 21.90 -2.32 -7.17
C ASN A 17 22.70 -1.15 -7.78
N PHE A 18 22.37 0.10 -7.41
CA PHE A 18 23.18 1.25 -7.81
C PHE A 18 24.54 1.20 -7.13
N VAL A 19 25.62 1.29 -7.91
CA VAL A 19 26.99 1.10 -7.41
C VAL A 19 27.68 2.44 -7.14
N ILE A 20 28.09 2.65 -5.90
CA ILE A 20 28.99 3.72 -5.47
C ILE A 20 30.42 3.18 -5.43
N GLY A 21 31.28 3.77 -6.25
CA GLY A 21 32.71 3.48 -6.28
C GLY A 21 33.41 3.97 -5.01
N ALA A 22 34.50 3.30 -4.61
CA ALA A 22 35.33 3.80 -3.53
C ALA A 22 35.95 5.16 -3.95
N TYR A 23 35.97 6.14 -3.04
CA TYR A 23 36.55 7.47 -3.25
C TYR A 23 35.88 8.34 -4.33
N GLN A 24 34.68 8.02 -4.79
CA GLN A 24 33.91 8.93 -5.65
C GLN A 24 33.54 10.19 -4.88
N LYS A 25 33.69 11.35 -5.53
CA LYS A 25 33.26 12.63 -4.95
C LYS A 25 31.72 12.67 -4.88
N PRO A 26 31.14 13.32 -3.86
CA PRO A 26 29.68 13.43 -3.72
C PRO A 26 28.99 13.92 -5.00
N GLU A 27 29.58 14.88 -5.71
CA GLU A 27 29.01 15.44 -6.94
C GLU A 27 28.95 14.42 -8.09
N GLN A 28 29.94 13.51 -8.17
CA GLN A 28 29.97 12.44 -9.16
C GLN A 28 28.88 11.40 -8.89
N VAL A 29 28.67 11.06 -7.61
CA VAL A 29 27.57 10.16 -7.20
C VAL A 29 26.23 10.79 -7.55
N LEU A 30 26.01 12.07 -7.22
CA LEU A 30 24.77 12.79 -7.55
C LEU A 30 24.54 12.88 -9.06
N GLN A 31 25.59 13.07 -9.86
CA GLN A 31 25.47 13.04 -11.33
C GLN A 31 25.06 11.66 -11.84
N GLY A 32 25.62 10.59 -11.28
CA GLY A 32 25.23 9.21 -11.58
C GLY A 32 23.77 8.93 -11.22
N VAL A 33 23.31 9.38 -10.05
CA VAL A 33 21.92 9.26 -9.59
C VAL A 33 20.95 9.98 -10.55
N ARG A 34 21.28 11.21 -10.97
CA ARG A 34 20.48 11.99 -11.93
C ARG A 34 20.32 11.27 -13.26
N LEU A 35 21.41 10.70 -13.77
CA LEU A 35 21.39 9.94 -15.03
C LEU A 35 20.59 8.65 -14.88
N ALA A 36 20.74 7.95 -13.77
CA ALA A 36 20.11 6.64 -13.57
C ALA A 36 18.59 6.74 -13.33
N LEU A 37 18.12 7.82 -12.69
CA LEU A 37 16.69 8.05 -12.43
C LEU A 37 16.03 9.02 -13.45
N ASP A 38 16.80 9.55 -14.40
CA ASP A 38 16.37 10.57 -15.37
C ASP A 38 15.81 11.83 -14.69
N LEU A 39 16.62 12.44 -13.83
CA LEU A 39 16.26 13.60 -13.00
C LEU A 39 17.17 14.81 -13.28
N LYS A 40 16.60 16.01 -13.22
CA LYS A 40 17.35 17.27 -13.35
C LYS A 40 18.07 17.68 -12.06
N PHE A 41 17.52 17.29 -10.92
CA PHE A 41 18.07 17.53 -9.60
C PHE A 41 18.10 16.22 -8.81
N ALA A 42 19.08 16.09 -7.92
CA ALA A 42 19.17 14.98 -7.00
C ALA A 42 19.78 15.46 -5.69
N ALA A 43 19.14 15.12 -4.58
CA ALA A 43 19.70 15.15 -3.24
C ALA A 43 19.37 13.82 -2.54
N LEU A 44 20.30 13.31 -1.75
CA LEU A 44 20.20 11.99 -1.12
C LEU A 44 19.83 12.12 0.35
N TYR A 45 18.98 11.22 0.82
CA TYR A 45 18.51 11.17 2.19
C TYR A 45 18.50 9.73 2.68
N THR A 46 18.68 9.53 3.98
CA THR A 46 18.43 8.23 4.63
C THR A 46 16.94 7.90 4.58
N VAL A 47 16.58 6.66 4.91
CA VAL A 47 15.17 6.26 5.12
C VAL A 47 14.48 7.08 6.21
N ASP A 48 15.21 7.71 7.12
CA ASP A 48 14.64 8.61 8.14
C ASP A 48 14.53 10.07 7.65
N ALA A 49 14.66 10.31 6.34
CA ALA A 49 14.71 11.63 5.72
C ALA A 49 15.82 12.56 6.22
N LYS A 50 16.95 12.01 6.68
CA LYS A 50 18.14 12.81 7.04
C LYS A 50 19.01 13.03 5.81
N PRO A 51 19.44 14.27 5.51
CA PRO A 51 20.24 14.55 4.33
C PRO A 51 21.61 13.85 4.40
N ILE A 52 22.06 13.33 3.26
CA ILE A 52 23.35 12.65 3.09
C ILE A 52 24.27 13.53 2.25
N SER A 53 25.27 14.14 2.90
CA SER A 53 26.25 15.01 2.24
C SER A 53 27.43 14.26 1.63
N ASP A 54 27.82 13.11 2.21
CA ASP A 54 28.93 12.28 1.71
C ASP A 54 28.49 10.81 1.57
N PRO A 55 27.91 10.43 0.41
CA PRO A 55 27.37 9.09 0.18
C PRO A 55 28.44 8.00 0.31
N SER A 56 29.69 8.31 -0.05
CA SER A 56 30.80 7.35 -0.07
C SER A 56 31.26 6.89 1.32
N LYS A 57 30.98 7.69 2.35
CA LYS A 57 31.34 7.41 3.75
C LYS A 57 30.14 7.00 4.61
N THR A 58 28.95 7.49 4.28
CA THR A 58 27.76 7.29 5.11
C THR A 58 27.01 6.01 4.76
N LEU A 59 26.99 5.62 3.49
CA LEU A 59 26.14 4.53 3.01
C LEU A 59 26.81 3.16 3.09
N GLN A 60 26.04 2.17 3.51
CA GLN A 60 26.44 0.77 3.55
C GLN A 60 25.80 -0.06 2.43
N ASP A 61 26.40 -1.23 2.20
CA ASP A 61 25.96 -2.18 1.17
C ASP A 61 24.53 -2.66 1.48
N ASN A 62 23.66 -2.65 0.47
CA ASN A 62 22.23 -2.95 0.49
C ASN A 62 21.35 -1.95 1.27
N GLU A 63 21.81 -0.73 1.52
CA GLU A 63 20.95 0.31 2.09
C GLU A 63 20.00 0.91 1.05
N ARG A 64 18.77 1.21 1.49
CA ARG A 64 17.81 2.01 0.71
C ARG A 64 18.04 3.49 0.99
N VAL A 65 18.06 4.27 -0.08
CA VAL A 65 18.35 5.71 -0.06
C VAL A 65 17.24 6.44 -0.77
N LEU A 66 16.73 7.49 -0.13
CA LEU A 66 15.71 8.36 -0.69
C LEU A 66 16.35 9.44 -1.57
N VAL A 67 15.74 9.71 -2.72
CA VAL A 67 16.22 10.70 -3.69
C VAL A 67 15.16 11.78 -3.92
N ALA A 68 15.51 13.03 -3.61
CA ALA A 68 14.71 14.19 -3.98
C ALA A 68 14.97 14.57 -5.44
N ALA A 69 13.90 14.72 -6.22
CA ALA A 69 13.91 15.13 -7.63
C ALA A 69 13.89 16.65 -7.84
N SER A 70 13.63 17.44 -6.79
CA SER A 70 13.67 18.91 -6.85
C SER A 70 14.27 19.56 -5.60
N ALA A 71 14.77 20.79 -5.73
CA ALA A 71 15.38 21.53 -4.62
C ALA A 71 14.38 21.98 -3.54
N THR A 72 13.08 22.02 -3.88
CA THR A 72 11.99 22.41 -2.98
C THR A 72 11.26 21.20 -2.41
N GLU A 73 11.70 19.98 -2.71
CA GLU A 73 11.05 18.76 -2.23
C GLU A 73 11.41 18.50 -0.78
N THR A 74 10.42 18.54 0.09
CA THR A 74 10.56 18.12 1.48
C THR A 74 10.58 16.60 1.55
N MET A 75 11.73 16.04 1.95
CA MET A 75 11.85 14.60 2.14
C MET A 75 11.18 14.17 3.44
N LEU A 76 10.40 13.09 3.39
CA LEU A 76 9.74 12.49 4.54
C LEU A 76 10.27 11.07 4.76
N PRO A 77 10.28 10.56 6.01
CA PRO A 77 10.76 9.22 6.30
C PRO A 77 10.08 8.16 5.43
N ASP A 78 10.85 7.21 4.92
CA ASP A 78 10.35 6.01 4.27
C ASP A 78 9.76 5.09 5.33
N ALA A 79 8.49 5.31 5.63
CA ALA A 79 7.73 4.44 6.51
C ALA A 79 7.69 3.04 5.90
N ALA A 80 7.97 2.00 6.71
CA ALA A 80 7.80 0.64 6.28
C ALA A 80 6.34 0.42 5.85
N TYR A 81 6.14 -0.26 4.72
CA TYR A 81 4.81 -0.62 4.26
C TYR A 81 4.16 -1.54 5.29
N GLY A 82 2.96 -1.18 5.76
CA GLY A 82 2.31 -1.87 6.86
C GLY A 82 0.80 -1.92 6.72
N TYR A 83 0.19 -2.91 7.37
CA TYR A 83 -1.25 -3.11 7.43
C TYR A 83 -1.59 -3.44 8.87
N ALA A 84 -2.55 -2.74 9.44
CA ALA A 84 -2.99 -3.04 10.81
C ALA A 84 -4.44 -2.67 11.02
N MET A 85 -5.10 -3.44 11.87
CA MET A 85 -6.36 -3.03 12.49
C MET A 85 -6.13 -1.73 13.25
N TYR A 86 -7.09 -0.83 13.16
CA TYR A 86 -6.97 0.51 13.72
C TYR A 86 -8.26 0.94 14.41
N ALA A 87 -8.14 1.16 15.72
CA ALA A 87 -9.21 1.63 16.59
C ALA A 87 -8.83 2.95 17.30
N GLY A 88 -8.00 3.79 16.66
CA GLY A 88 -7.51 5.05 17.25
C GLY A 88 -6.18 4.94 18.00
N GLU A 89 -5.55 3.77 18.05
CA GLU A 89 -4.43 3.43 18.95
C GLU A 89 -3.04 4.03 18.59
N GLU A 90 -2.96 5.07 17.76
CA GLU A 90 -1.68 5.71 17.40
C GLU A 90 -1.38 6.99 18.19
N GLY A 91 -1.89 7.11 19.43
CA GLY A 91 -1.57 8.19 20.38
C GLY A 91 -2.76 8.61 21.23
N GLU A 92 -2.63 9.73 21.94
CA GLU A 92 -3.74 10.44 22.60
C GLU A 92 -4.47 11.40 21.62
N ASP A 93 -4.05 11.38 20.35
CA ASP A 93 -4.13 12.52 19.43
C ASP A 93 -5.21 12.29 18.37
N VAL A 94 -6.51 12.34 18.68
CA VAL A 94 -7.42 12.84 17.63
C VAL A 94 -7.00 14.28 17.36
N ASP A 95 -6.86 14.69 16.11
CA ASP A 95 -6.47 16.06 15.80
C ASP A 95 -7.42 17.06 16.49
N ILE A 96 -6.88 18.09 17.14
CA ILE A 96 -7.69 19.11 17.83
C ILE A 96 -8.60 19.88 16.87
N ASP A 97 -8.24 19.90 15.59
CA ASP A 97 -9.00 20.55 14.54
C ASP A 97 -10.08 19.63 13.91
N VAL A 98 -10.17 18.37 14.33
CA VAL A 98 -11.24 17.45 13.91
C VAL A 98 -12.51 17.73 14.73
N GLU A 99 -13.62 17.92 14.02
CA GLU A 99 -14.96 17.96 14.62
C GLU A 99 -15.18 16.61 15.35
N GLY A 100 -15.45 16.63 16.66
CA GLY A 100 -15.46 15.41 17.49
C GLY A 100 -14.19 15.14 18.31
N TYR A 101 -13.20 16.04 18.31
CA TYR A 101 -12.06 15.97 19.22
C TYR A 101 -12.48 15.71 20.68
N GLY A 102 -11.83 14.73 21.32
CA GLY A 102 -12.13 14.30 22.70
C GLY A 102 -13.26 13.28 22.83
N MET A 103 -13.90 12.88 21.73
CA MET A 103 -14.83 11.74 21.70
C MET A 103 -14.07 10.42 21.52
N ASP A 104 -14.68 9.31 21.97
CA ASP A 104 -14.14 7.98 21.74
C ASP A 104 -14.15 7.65 20.24
N TRP A 105 -13.15 6.89 19.78
CA TRP A 105 -13.01 6.52 18.36
C TRP A 105 -14.28 5.90 17.79
N GLN A 106 -14.99 5.10 18.59
CA GLN A 106 -16.21 4.43 18.18
C GLN A 106 -17.36 5.39 17.89
N ASP A 107 -17.40 6.53 18.59
CA ASP A 107 -18.47 7.53 18.49
C ASP A 107 -18.26 8.53 17.35
N LEU A 108 -17.03 8.62 16.81
CA LEU A 108 -16.72 9.44 15.64
C LEU A 108 -17.43 8.93 14.39
N ILE A 109 -17.92 9.85 13.56
CA ILE A 109 -18.45 9.50 12.23
C ILE A 109 -17.31 9.20 11.24
N ASP A 110 -17.62 8.54 10.13
CA ASP A 110 -16.63 8.13 9.13
C ASP A 110 -15.77 9.30 8.62
N ARG A 111 -16.37 10.48 8.46
CA ARG A 111 -15.68 11.70 8.02
C ARG A 111 -14.64 12.19 9.04
N GLU A 112 -14.97 12.16 10.32
CA GLU A 112 -14.07 12.58 11.40
C GLU A 112 -12.92 11.57 11.56
N LYS A 113 -13.23 10.28 11.47
CA LYS A 113 -12.24 9.19 11.41
C LYS A 113 -11.28 9.34 10.22
N ALA A 114 -11.81 9.69 9.05
CA ALA A 114 -11.01 9.92 7.85
C ALA A 114 -10.09 11.14 8.01
N ALA A 115 -10.61 12.26 8.52
CA ALA A 115 -9.85 13.46 8.79
C ALA A 115 -8.71 13.21 9.81
N HIS A 116 -8.99 12.44 10.87
CA HIS A 116 -7.97 12.00 11.82
C HIS A 116 -6.86 11.19 11.15
N ILE A 117 -7.22 10.20 10.33
CA ILE A 117 -6.21 9.37 9.66
C ILE A 117 -5.37 10.19 8.67
N LEU A 118 -5.97 11.20 8.01
CA LEU A 118 -5.25 12.12 7.13
C LEU A 118 -4.23 12.96 7.91
N SER A 119 -4.61 13.49 9.08
CA SER A 119 -3.70 14.32 9.90
C SER A 119 -2.49 13.54 10.44
N LEU A 120 -2.60 12.22 10.60
CA LEU A 120 -1.46 11.37 10.99
C LEU A 120 -0.29 11.42 10.00
N VAL A 121 -0.54 11.73 8.72
CA VAL A 121 0.54 11.91 7.73
C VAL A 121 1.40 13.13 8.08
N GLU A 122 0.79 14.18 8.62
CA GLU A 122 1.46 15.43 8.99
C GLU A 122 2.09 15.34 10.37
N THR A 123 1.36 14.80 11.34
CA THR A 123 1.80 14.71 12.75
C THR A 123 2.77 13.56 13.00
N LYS A 124 2.62 12.43 12.27
CA LYS A 124 3.46 11.22 12.40
C LYS A 124 3.91 10.69 11.02
N PRO A 125 4.75 11.43 10.28
CA PRO A 125 5.17 11.05 8.92
C PRO A 125 5.85 9.67 8.82
N SER A 126 6.44 9.18 9.91
CA SER A 126 7.04 7.83 10.01
C SER A 126 6.03 6.68 9.87
N THR A 127 4.73 6.98 9.91
CA THR A 127 3.63 6.01 9.81
C THR A 127 2.85 6.11 8.49
N ARG A 128 3.25 7.00 7.58
CA ARG A 128 2.48 7.36 6.35
C ARG A 128 2.22 6.22 5.36
N ASN A 129 2.98 5.13 5.43
CA ASN A 129 2.83 3.93 4.57
C ASN A 129 2.13 2.77 5.27
N LYS A 130 1.44 3.05 6.38
CA LYS A 130 0.63 2.07 7.09
C LYS A 130 -0.83 2.23 6.72
N LEU A 131 -1.40 1.21 6.06
CA LEU A 131 -2.84 1.15 5.81
C LEU A 131 -3.56 0.74 7.10
N ARG A 132 -4.30 1.69 7.67
CA ARG A 132 -5.12 1.53 8.88
C ARG A 132 -6.49 0.99 8.50
N ILE A 133 -6.84 -0.17 9.05
CA ILE A 133 -8.07 -0.89 8.75
C ILE A 133 -9.07 -0.63 9.87
N THR A 134 -10.13 0.10 9.56
CA THR A 134 -11.07 0.64 10.56
C THR A 134 -12.26 -0.27 10.84
N ARG A 135 -12.43 -1.34 10.06
CA ARG A 135 -13.55 -2.28 10.18
C ARG A 135 -13.07 -3.72 10.29
N GLU A 136 -13.80 -4.50 11.06
CA GLU A 136 -13.54 -5.94 11.21
C GLU A 136 -13.89 -6.72 9.94
N CYS A 137 -13.10 -7.78 9.67
CA CYS A 137 -13.24 -8.59 8.47
C CYS A 137 -14.62 -9.27 8.34
N GLY A 138 -15.23 -9.68 9.45
CA GLY A 138 -16.56 -10.31 9.46
C GLY A 138 -17.63 -9.38 8.88
N ALA A 139 -17.75 -8.17 9.44
CA ALA A 139 -18.70 -7.17 9.00
C ALA A 139 -18.49 -6.77 7.52
N VAL A 140 -17.24 -6.59 7.10
CA VAL A 140 -16.94 -6.26 5.69
C VAL A 140 -17.34 -7.38 4.74
N ARG A 141 -17.15 -8.65 5.12
CA ARG A 141 -17.57 -9.79 4.30
C ARG A 141 -19.09 -9.92 4.21
N GLU A 142 -19.81 -9.62 5.27
CA GLU A 142 -21.27 -9.60 5.28
C GLU A 142 -21.81 -8.54 4.31
N ASP A 143 -21.26 -7.31 4.36
CA ASP A 143 -21.65 -6.24 3.43
C ASP A 143 -21.37 -6.62 1.96
N LEU A 144 -20.20 -7.20 1.67
CA LEU A 144 -19.87 -7.67 0.32
C LEU A 144 -20.79 -8.80 -0.14
N ALA A 145 -21.21 -9.70 0.75
CA ALA A 145 -22.14 -10.77 0.42
C ALA A 145 -23.56 -10.23 0.15
N ALA A 146 -23.98 -9.19 0.87
CA ALA A 146 -25.27 -8.53 0.68
C ALA A 146 -25.37 -7.87 -0.72
N ILE A 147 -24.29 -7.27 -1.22
CA ILE A 147 -24.24 -6.70 -2.57
C ILE A 147 -24.50 -7.79 -3.63
N THR A 148 -23.84 -8.94 -3.50
CA THR A 148 -24.03 -10.07 -4.42
C THR A 148 -25.46 -10.62 -4.36
N GLN A 149 -26.11 -10.61 -3.19
CA GLN A 149 -27.53 -10.99 -3.06
C GLN A 149 -28.47 -9.99 -3.72
N GLN A 150 -28.20 -8.69 -3.56
CA GLN A 150 -29.02 -7.62 -4.14
C GLN A 150 -29.00 -7.63 -5.68
N GLU A 151 -27.87 -8.03 -6.30
CA GLU A 151 -27.81 -8.26 -7.75
C GLU A 151 -28.72 -9.41 -8.21
N LEU A 152 -28.78 -10.50 -7.43
CA LEU A 152 -29.64 -11.65 -7.72
C LEU A 152 -31.12 -11.30 -7.63
N ASP A 153 -31.48 -10.37 -6.75
CA ASP A 153 -32.85 -9.89 -6.56
C ASP A 153 -33.29 -8.86 -7.62
N THR A 154 -32.46 -8.54 -8.62
CA THR A 154 -32.75 -7.66 -9.78
C THR A 154 -33.30 -6.27 -9.43
N THR A 155 -33.08 -5.79 -8.21
CA THR A 155 -33.49 -4.45 -7.80
C THR A 155 -32.37 -3.48 -8.19
N PRO A 156 -32.62 -2.46 -9.02
CA PRO A 156 -31.57 -1.52 -9.39
C PRO A 156 -31.12 -0.74 -8.15
N ALA A 157 -29.88 -0.95 -7.72
CA ALA A 157 -29.25 -0.18 -6.67
C ALA A 157 -28.88 1.21 -7.21
N SER A 158 -29.28 2.27 -6.49
CA SER A 158 -28.83 3.63 -6.78
C SER A 158 -27.34 3.76 -6.45
N THR A 159 -26.52 4.17 -7.41
CA THR A 159 -25.07 4.37 -7.20
C THR A 159 -24.73 5.69 -6.53
N THR A 160 -25.64 6.68 -6.58
CA THR A 160 -25.41 8.04 -6.08
C THR A 160 -25.04 8.06 -4.59
N ASP A 161 -25.69 7.23 -3.79
CA ASP A 161 -25.42 7.14 -2.35
C ASP A 161 -24.04 6.54 -2.09
N SER A 162 -23.65 5.53 -2.90
CA SER A 162 -22.33 4.90 -2.80
C SER A 162 -21.19 5.84 -3.21
N GLU A 163 -21.39 6.65 -4.26
CA GLU A 163 -20.40 7.66 -4.69
C GLU A 163 -20.20 8.75 -3.64
N THR A 164 -21.29 9.23 -3.04
CA THR A 164 -21.25 10.23 -1.96
C THR A 164 -20.50 9.69 -0.74
N LEU A 165 -20.78 8.45 -0.33
CA LEU A 165 -20.06 7.80 0.77
C LEU A 165 -18.56 7.63 0.46
N ILE A 166 -18.19 7.30 -0.78
CA ILE A 166 -16.78 7.20 -1.19
C ILE A 166 -16.10 8.56 -1.04
N GLU A 167 -16.73 9.63 -1.52
CA GLU A 167 -16.18 10.98 -1.43
C GLU A 167 -16.01 11.43 0.03
N GLU A 168 -16.99 11.20 0.89
CA GLU A 168 -16.91 11.54 2.32
C GLU A 168 -15.80 10.77 3.06
N ARG A 169 -15.56 9.50 2.69
CA ARG A 169 -14.61 8.61 3.37
C ARG A 169 -13.17 8.78 2.91
N TRP A 170 -12.96 9.20 1.68
CA TRP A 170 -11.62 9.37 1.10
C TRP A 170 -11.26 10.82 0.79
N ASP A 171 -12.18 11.77 0.95
CA ASP A 171 -12.00 13.19 0.61
C ASP A 171 -11.55 13.40 -0.85
N ILE A 172 -12.05 12.53 -1.74
CA ILE A 172 -11.78 12.55 -3.17
C ILE A 172 -12.95 11.92 -3.92
N ASN A 173 -13.39 12.55 -4.99
CA ASN A 173 -14.44 11.95 -5.84
C ASN A 173 -13.94 10.68 -6.54
N LEU A 174 -14.89 9.82 -6.93
CA LEU A 174 -14.62 8.52 -7.51
C LEU A 174 -13.77 8.62 -8.80
N ASP A 175 -14.06 9.57 -9.69
CA ASP A 175 -13.28 9.73 -10.93
C ASP A 175 -11.80 10.09 -10.66
N ALA A 176 -11.53 10.94 -9.67
CA ALA A 176 -10.18 11.30 -9.29
C ALA A 176 -9.46 10.13 -8.62
N PHE A 177 -10.15 9.32 -7.82
CA PHE A 177 -9.62 8.06 -7.27
C PHE A 177 -9.25 7.05 -8.38
N LEU A 178 -10.12 6.84 -9.37
CA LEU A 178 -9.86 5.94 -10.50
C LEU A 178 -8.67 6.42 -11.36
N LYS A 179 -8.51 7.75 -11.52
CA LYS A 179 -7.32 8.35 -12.15
C LYS A 179 -6.04 8.11 -11.37
N GLN A 180 -6.09 8.03 -10.03
CA GLN A 180 -4.92 7.63 -9.25
C GLN A 180 -4.57 6.16 -9.49
N ASN A 181 -5.58 5.28 -9.54
CA ASN A 181 -5.40 3.85 -9.77
C ASN A 181 -4.67 3.56 -11.09
N THR A 182 -5.08 4.21 -12.18
CA THR A 182 -4.45 4.04 -13.50
C THR A 182 -2.98 4.46 -13.55
N LYS A 183 -2.51 5.35 -12.65
CA LYS A 183 -1.07 5.70 -12.56
C LYS A 183 -0.22 4.56 -11.99
N HIS A 184 -0.78 3.73 -11.11
CA HIS A 184 -0.06 2.61 -10.50
C HIS A 184 -0.04 1.38 -11.41
N VAL A 185 -0.99 1.28 -12.34
CA VAL A 185 -1.04 0.23 -13.37
C VAL A 185 -0.20 0.64 -14.59
N ALA A 186 1.10 0.85 -14.42
CA ALA A 186 2.01 1.23 -15.51
C ALA A 186 2.17 0.15 -16.61
N ALA A 187 1.72 -1.08 -16.35
CA ALA A 187 1.89 -2.24 -17.22
C ALA A 187 0.84 -2.38 -18.32
N LEU A 188 -0.31 -1.71 -18.21
CA LEU A 188 -1.28 -1.63 -19.29
C LEU A 188 -1.49 -0.16 -19.62
N ALA A 189 -1.06 0.24 -20.81
CA ALA A 189 -1.54 1.46 -21.44
C ALA A 189 -3.04 1.30 -21.76
N THR A 190 -3.89 1.29 -20.73
CA THR A 190 -5.33 1.45 -20.85
C THR A 190 -5.59 2.88 -21.27
N LYS A 191 -5.60 3.10 -22.59
CA LYS A 191 -6.12 4.33 -23.20
C LYS A 191 -7.62 4.54 -22.91
N SER A 192 -8.28 3.59 -22.23
CA SER A 192 -9.61 3.74 -21.68
C SER A 192 -9.54 4.60 -20.43
N HIS A 193 -10.08 5.81 -20.54
CA HIS A 193 -10.34 6.69 -19.41
C HIS A 193 -11.31 5.96 -18.47
N LEU A 194 -10.81 5.30 -17.42
CA LEU A 194 -11.67 4.71 -16.39
C LEU A 194 -12.44 5.87 -15.72
N THR A 195 -13.75 5.88 -15.90
CA THR A 195 -14.66 6.85 -15.28
C THR A 195 -15.66 6.10 -14.41
N SER A 196 -16.27 6.78 -13.46
CA SER A 196 -17.36 6.22 -12.64
C SER A 196 -18.45 5.56 -13.49
N SER A 197 -18.79 6.19 -14.62
CA SER A 197 -19.77 5.68 -15.59
C SER A 197 -19.41 4.37 -16.29
N SER A 198 -18.14 3.93 -16.20
CA SER A 198 -17.69 2.64 -16.75
C SER A 198 -17.87 1.47 -15.79
N LEU A 199 -18.18 1.74 -14.52
CA LEU A 199 -18.28 0.72 -13.47
C LEU A 199 -19.71 0.18 -13.37
N SER A 200 -19.83 -1.11 -13.03
CA SER A 200 -21.13 -1.67 -12.64
C SER A 200 -21.58 -1.10 -11.29
N PRO A 201 -22.90 -1.02 -11.02
CA PRO A 201 -23.40 -0.59 -9.71
C PRO A 201 -22.82 -1.40 -8.55
N SER A 202 -22.67 -2.72 -8.70
CA SER A 202 -22.02 -3.58 -7.72
C SER A 202 -20.56 -3.25 -7.46
N THR A 203 -19.82 -2.87 -8.50
CA THR A 203 -18.42 -2.43 -8.34
C THR A 203 -18.36 -1.14 -7.54
N VAL A 204 -19.27 -0.19 -7.80
CA VAL A 204 -19.36 1.08 -7.03
C VAL A 204 -19.75 0.81 -5.57
N SER A 205 -20.73 -0.06 -5.32
CA SER A 205 -21.11 -0.44 -3.95
C SER A 205 -19.98 -1.18 -3.22
N ALA A 206 -19.26 -2.07 -3.89
CA ALA A 206 -18.10 -2.75 -3.32
C ALA A 206 -16.97 -1.76 -2.99
N LEU A 207 -16.75 -0.75 -3.85
CA LEU A 207 -15.82 0.34 -3.56
C LEU A 207 -16.25 1.18 -2.35
N ALA A 208 -17.55 1.40 -2.15
CA ALA A 208 -18.06 2.08 -0.95
C ALA A 208 -17.82 1.25 0.33
N VAL A 209 -17.91 -0.09 0.24
CA VAL A 209 -17.48 -0.97 1.35
C VAL A 209 -15.98 -0.87 1.57
N PHE A 210 -15.17 -0.88 0.50
CA PHE A 210 -13.72 -0.77 0.59
C PHE A 210 -13.27 0.57 1.19
N SER A 211 -13.93 1.68 0.84
CA SER A 211 -13.65 2.99 1.42
C SER A 211 -13.98 3.03 2.91
N SER A 212 -15.05 2.35 3.34
CA SER A 212 -15.45 2.30 4.76
C SER A 212 -14.41 1.66 5.69
N MET A 213 -13.58 0.75 5.17
CA MET A 213 -12.52 0.09 5.92
C MET A 213 -11.13 0.74 5.73
N THR A 214 -11.01 1.70 4.82
CA THR A 214 -9.75 2.40 4.46
C THR A 214 -9.91 3.92 4.54
N LEU A 215 -10.64 4.39 5.56
CA LEU A 215 -10.96 5.80 5.79
C LEU A 215 -9.70 6.67 5.70
N GLY A 216 -9.82 7.81 4.99
CA GLY A 216 -8.75 8.80 4.83
C GLY A 216 -7.52 8.32 4.07
N GLN A 217 -7.54 7.14 3.43
CA GLN A 217 -6.35 6.55 2.81
C GLN A 217 -6.54 6.19 1.32
N PRO A 218 -7.04 7.09 0.46
CA PRO A 218 -7.30 6.79 -0.95
C PRO A 218 -6.05 6.32 -1.70
N ARG A 219 -4.87 6.90 -1.41
CA ARG A 219 -3.62 6.50 -2.05
C ARG A 219 -3.27 5.03 -1.79
N LEU A 220 -3.22 4.63 -0.51
CA LEU A 220 -2.86 3.27 -0.13
C LEU A 220 -3.94 2.26 -0.56
N ALA A 221 -5.22 2.65 -0.48
CA ALA A 221 -6.32 1.85 -1.01
C ALA A 221 -6.19 1.63 -2.52
N SER A 222 -5.84 2.68 -3.27
CA SER A 222 -5.63 2.63 -4.72
C SER A 222 -4.45 1.74 -5.11
N GLU A 223 -3.35 1.76 -4.35
CA GLU A 223 -2.20 0.89 -4.58
C GLU A 223 -2.57 -0.61 -4.44
N VAL A 224 -3.33 -0.97 -3.40
CA VAL A 224 -3.79 -2.36 -3.20
C VAL A 224 -4.83 -2.77 -4.25
N LEU A 225 -5.75 -1.86 -4.61
CA LEU A 225 -6.72 -2.12 -5.67
C LEU A 225 -6.04 -2.33 -7.03
N SER A 226 -4.99 -1.54 -7.31
CA SER A 226 -4.18 -1.69 -8.52
C SER A 226 -3.48 -3.05 -8.55
N GLU A 227 -2.96 -3.51 -7.41
CA GLU A 227 -2.37 -4.84 -7.30
C GLU A 227 -3.40 -5.94 -7.60
N ALA A 228 -4.58 -5.88 -6.98
CA ALA A 228 -5.64 -6.86 -7.21
C ALA A 228 -6.07 -6.90 -8.69
N PHE A 229 -6.20 -5.72 -9.31
CA PHE A 229 -6.52 -5.57 -10.73
C PHE A 229 -5.44 -6.18 -11.63
N VAL A 230 -4.15 -5.90 -11.39
CA VAL A 230 -3.03 -6.50 -12.13
C VAL A 230 -3.02 -8.01 -11.94
N MET A 231 -3.26 -8.52 -10.72
CA MET A 231 -3.34 -9.96 -10.45
C MET A 231 -4.45 -10.65 -11.25
N ARG A 232 -5.58 -9.99 -11.54
CA ARG A 232 -6.60 -10.52 -12.43
C ARG A 232 -6.12 -10.52 -13.89
N LEU A 233 -5.61 -9.39 -14.36
CA LEU A 233 -5.16 -9.24 -15.75
C LEU A 233 -3.99 -10.17 -16.12
N ASP A 234 -3.16 -10.55 -15.15
CA ASP A 234 -2.09 -11.52 -15.34
C ASP A 234 -2.59 -12.97 -15.40
N LYS A 235 -3.76 -13.27 -14.83
CA LYS A 235 -4.39 -14.59 -14.88
C LYS A 235 -5.28 -14.77 -16.11
N GLU A 236 -5.78 -13.69 -16.69
CA GLU A 236 -6.55 -13.71 -17.95
C GLU A 236 -5.59 -13.93 -19.14
N GLU A 237 -5.69 -15.08 -19.80
CA GLU A 237 -4.93 -15.38 -21.03
C GLU A 237 -5.70 -14.91 -22.29
N GLY A 238 -4.99 -14.32 -23.26
CA GLY A 238 -5.53 -13.98 -24.59
C GLY A 238 -6.20 -12.59 -24.72
N GLU A 239 -7.10 -12.44 -25.69
CA GLU A 239 -7.84 -11.20 -26.01
C GLU A 239 -8.92 -10.84 -24.97
N ALA A 240 -9.10 -11.64 -23.92
CA ALA A 240 -10.11 -11.46 -22.88
C ALA A 240 -9.70 -10.50 -21.74
N LYS A 241 -8.55 -9.83 -21.87
CA LYS A 241 -8.07 -8.84 -20.89
C LYS A 241 -8.99 -7.63 -20.88
N ASP A 242 -9.96 -7.67 -19.98
CA ASP A 242 -10.92 -6.59 -19.80
C ASP A 242 -10.28 -5.49 -18.95
N PRO A 243 -10.07 -4.30 -19.52
CA PRO A 243 -9.42 -3.20 -18.85
C PRO A 243 -10.31 -2.51 -17.81
N VAL A 244 -11.56 -2.92 -17.64
CA VAL A 244 -12.50 -2.32 -16.70
C VAL A 244 -12.33 -2.97 -15.32
N LEU A 245 -12.34 -2.15 -14.27
CA LEU A 245 -12.34 -2.61 -12.89
C LEU A 245 -13.65 -3.34 -12.58
N ARG A 246 -13.56 -4.52 -11.96
CA ARG A 246 -14.70 -5.36 -11.62
C ARG A 246 -14.86 -5.49 -10.09
N GLU A 247 -16.04 -5.89 -9.66
CA GLU A 247 -16.34 -6.20 -8.26
C GLU A 247 -15.33 -7.20 -7.66
N ASP A 248 -14.92 -8.22 -8.42
CA ASP A 248 -13.91 -9.20 -8.00
C ASP A 248 -12.54 -8.57 -7.70
N ASP A 249 -12.16 -7.49 -8.41
CA ASP A 249 -10.92 -6.77 -8.13
C ASP A 249 -10.98 -6.10 -6.76
N VAL A 250 -12.13 -5.51 -6.42
CA VAL A 250 -12.38 -4.92 -5.10
C VAL A 250 -12.38 -5.99 -4.02
N LYS A 251 -13.09 -7.12 -4.22
CA LYS A 251 -13.10 -8.25 -3.27
C LYS A 251 -11.70 -8.80 -3.03
N ASN A 252 -10.90 -8.97 -4.08
CA ASN A 252 -9.51 -9.39 -3.96
C ASN A 252 -8.66 -8.36 -3.21
N ALA A 253 -8.86 -7.06 -3.45
CA ALA A 253 -8.18 -6.01 -2.70
C ALA A 253 -8.51 -6.08 -1.20
N VAL A 254 -9.78 -6.27 -0.83
CA VAL A 254 -10.21 -6.47 0.57
C VAL A 254 -9.49 -7.67 1.21
N GLU A 255 -9.46 -8.82 0.53
CA GLU A 255 -8.76 -10.00 1.04
C GLU A 255 -7.25 -9.75 1.18
N ILE A 256 -6.59 -9.09 0.21
CA ILE A 256 -5.16 -8.73 0.30
C ILE A 256 -4.91 -7.86 1.55
N VAL A 257 -5.76 -6.87 1.81
CA VAL A 257 -5.63 -6.00 2.99
C VAL A 257 -5.67 -6.80 4.29
N TYR A 258 -6.66 -7.68 4.46
CA TYR A 258 -6.77 -8.49 5.68
C TYR A 258 -5.71 -9.59 5.79
N GLU A 259 -5.27 -10.17 4.67
CA GLU A 259 -4.15 -11.12 4.64
C GLU A 259 -2.86 -10.47 5.13
N ARG A 260 -2.55 -9.27 4.63
CA ARG A 260 -1.34 -8.53 5.01
C ARG A 260 -1.40 -7.99 6.43
N ALA A 261 -2.59 -7.71 6.95
CA ALA A 261 -2.81 -7.40 8.35
C ALA A 261 -2.71 -8.62 9.27
N GLY A 262 -2.59 -9.83 8.73
CA GLY A 262 -2.53 -11.08 9.50
C GLY A 262 -3.87 -11.50 10.12
N VAL A 263 -4.98 -10.87 9.72
CA VAL A 263 -6.33 -11.16 10.22
C VAL A 263 -6.88 -12.45 9.60
N VAL A 264 -6.52 -12.72 8.35
CA VAL A 264 -6.93 -13.93 7.63
C VAL A 264 -5.72 -14.65 7.03
N PRO A 265 -5.82 -15.98 6.76
CA PRO A 265 -4.71 -16.73 6.20
C PRO A 265 -4.32 -16.22 4.80
N ALA A 266 -3.03 -15.99 4.56
CA ALA A 266 -2.52 -15.60 3.25
C ALA A 266 -2.77 -16.69 2.18
N LYS A 267 -3.65 -16.39 1.22
CA LYS A 267 -4.01 -17.22 0.05
C LYS A 267 -3.66 -16.49 -1.26
N LEU A 268 -3.98 -15.21 -1.38
CA LEU A 268 -3.72 -14.39 -2.57
C LEU A 268 -2.29 -13.85 -2.59
N THR A 269 -1.83 -13.34 -1.45
CA THR A 269 -0.52 -12.68 -1.31
C THR A 269 0.66 -13.65 -1.21
N LYS A 270 0.40 -14.96 -1.14
CA LYS A 270 1.44 -15.98 -1.29
C LYS A 270 1.87 -16.04 -2.75
N ALA A 271 2.86 -15.23 -3.13
CA ALA A 271 3.61 -15.47 -4.34
C ALA A 271 4.21 -16.89 -4.32
N LYS A 272 4.21 -17.57 -5.47
CA LYS A 272 5.08 -18.72 -5.80
C LYS A 272 6.55 -18.30 -5.67
N THR A 273 7.04 -18.08 -4.45
CA THR A 273 8.47 -17.96 -4.20
C THR A 273 9.06 -19.36 -4.33
N GLY A 274 9.83 -19.56 -5.39
CA GLY A 274 10.60 -20.75 -5.60
C GLY A 274 11.45 -21.06 -4.36
N LYS A 275 11.50 -22.35 -4.00
CA LYS A 275 12.55 -23.02 -3.23
C LYS A 275 13.57 -22.10 -2.54
N THR A 276 13.16 -21.43 -1.47
CA THR A 276 14.14 -20.97 -0.47
C THR A 276 14.14 -21.99 0.65
N LYS A 277 15.23 -22.76 0.69
CA LYS A 277 15.54 -23.81 1.67
C LYS A 277 15.04 -23.45 3.07
N ASP A 278 14.09 -24.23 3.56
CA ASP A 278 13.87 -24.49 4.97
C ASP A 278 15.20 -24.96 5.60
N ARG A 279 15.98 -24.02 6.15
CA ARG A 279 17.11 -24.35 7.00
C ARG A 279 16.57 -24.49 8.42
N LYS A 280 16.01 -25.67 8.69
CA LYS A 280 15.73 -26.21 10.04
C LYS A 280 16.80 -25.72 11.03
N ARG A 281 16.44 -24.79 11.91
CA ARG A 281 17.06 -24.64 13.22
C ARG A 281 16.23 -25.44 14.22
N ALA A 282 16.46 -26.75 14.24
CA ALA A 282 16.14 -27.60 15.37
C ALA A 282 17.46 -28.15 15.95
N LYS A 283 18.11 -27.37 16.81
CA LYS A 283 18.93 -27.89 17.91
C LYS A 283 18.00 -27.83 19.12
N GLY A 284 17.69 -28.87 19.86
CA GLY A 284 18.29 -30.18 20.04
C GLY A 284 18.07 -30.49 21.51
N LYS A 285 17.09 -31.33 21.83
CA LYS A 285 16.86 -31.79 23.21
C LYS A 285 16.42 -33.25 23.19
N GLY A 286 17.37 -34.11 23.56
CA GLY A 286 17.16 -35.37 24.28
C GLY A 286 16.56 -36.56 23.53
N LYS A 287 17.43 -37.52 23.18
CA LYS A 287 17.33 -38.90 23.72
C LYS A 287 18.57 -39.72 23.37
N ASN A 288 19.43 -39.94 24.36
CA ASN A 288 20.37 -41.05 24.35
C ASN A 288 19.55 -42.34 24.52
N GLY A 289 19.68 -43.25 23.57
CA GLY A 289 19.27 -44.64 23.67
C GLY A 289 20.34 -45.48 22.98
N GLY A 290 20.90 -46.46 23.68
CA GLY A 290 21.92 -47.32 23.11
C GLY A 290 22.57 -48.23 24.13
N GLY A 291 21.78 -49.09 24.78
CA GLY A 291 22.32 -50.32 25.32
C GLY A 291 22.59 -51.28 24.16
N SER A 292 23.80 -51.85 24.13
CA SER A 292 24.14 -53.03 23.33
C SER A 292 24.76 -54.05 24.27
N ALA A 293 24.13 -55.23 24.32
CA ALA A 293 24.67 -56.40 24.97
C ALA A 293 25.79 -57.04 24.13
N GLY A 294 26.66 -57.83 24.78
CA GLY A 294 27.40 -58.92 24.16
C GLY A 294 28.92 -58.88 24.28
N LEU A 295 29.44 -59.23 25.47
CA LEU A 295 30.24 -60.44 25.74
C LEU A 295 30.38 -60.62 27.25
#